data_AF-A0A938W9K0-F1
#
_entry.id   AF-A0A938W9K0-F1
#
_cell.length_a   1.000
_cell.length_b   1.000
_cell.length_c   1.000
_cell.angle_alpha   90.00
_cell.angle_beta   90.00
_cell.angle_gamma   90.00
#
_symmetry.space_group_name_H-M   'P 1'
#
loop_
_entity.id
_entity.type
_entity.pdbx_description
1 polymer ?
#
loop_
_entity_poly.entity_id
_entity_poly.type
_entity_poly.pdbx_seq_one_letter_code
_entity_poly.pdbx_strand_id
1 'polypeptide(L)'
;MPRFLFPSVLALLVVIGFLWWGTGGGEPSTDQRQGPQTTHVETQGLTAISCAEAGGTWNPCGSACREDPEAVCIQVCVEFCECAGAAECPDGYACGGFVEGTGVCKPVP
;
A
#
# COMPACT_ATOMS: atom_id res chain seq x y z
N MET A 1 -53.95 36.96 -23.18
CA MET A 1 -54.39 35.59 -23.50
C MET A 1 -53.54 35.11 -24.67
N PRO A 2 -53.02 33.85 -24.78
CA PRO A 2 -53.14 32.61 -24.00
C PRO A 2 -51.85 32.31 -23.17
N ARG A 3 -51.87 31.65 -21.99
CA ARG A 3 -52.12 30.23 -21.62
C ARG A 3 -50.99 29.25 -21.96
N PHE A 4 -50.24 28.93 -20.90
CA PHE A 4 -49.38 27.78 -20.62
C PHE A 4 -49.88 26.46 -21.20
N LEU A 5 -48.98 25.70 -21.83
CA LEU A 5 -49.01 24.27 -22.14
C LEU A 5 -47.61 23.99 -22.73
N PHE A 6 -46.60 23.43 -22.05
CA PHE A 6 -46.43 22.00 -21.77
C PHE A 6 -45.06 21.79 -21.07
N PRO A 7 -44.98 21.52 -19.76
CA PRO A 7 -43.78 20.96 -19.14
C PRO A 7 -43.70 19.41 -19.27
N SER A 8 -44.63 18.77 -20.01
CA SER A 8 -44.82 17.30 -19.96
C SER A 8 -43.92 16.46 -20.87
N VAL A 9 -42.96 17.02 -21.61
CA VAL A 9 -42.09 16.21 -22.49
C VAL A 9 -40.85 15.69 -21.73
N LEU A 10 -40.40 16.37 -20.68
CA LEU A 10 -39.17 15.99 -19.97
C LEU A 10 -39.33 14.74 -19.07
N ALA A 11 -40.54 14.41 -18.64
CA ALA A 11 -40.77 13.34 -17.68
C ALA A 11 -40.70 11.92 -18.29
N LEU A 12 -40.82 11.78 -19.60
CA LEU A 12 -40.92 10.47 -20.26
C LEU A 12 -39.56 9.82 -20.57
N LEU A 13 -38.47 10.60 -20.60
CA LEU A 13 -37.13 10.09 -20.89
C LEU A 13 -36.42 9.47 -19.67
N VAL A 14 -36.88 9.76 -18.45
CA VAL A 14 -36.24 9.24 -17.23
C VAL A 14 -36.65 7.79 -16.92
N VAL A 15 -37.83 7.35 -17.39
CA VAL A 15 -38.39 6.03 -17.02
C VAL A 15 -37.79 4.88 -17.85
N ILE A 16 -37.34 5.13 -19.08
CA ILE A 16 -36.89 4.05 -19.99
C ILE A 16 -35.44 3.62 -19.73
N GLY A 17 -34.63 4.44 -19.06
CA GLY A 17 -33.23 4.10 -18.71
C GLY A 17 -33.07 3.11 -17.55
N PHE A 18 -34.09 2.94 -16.71
CA PHE A 18 -33.99 2.14 -15.47
C PHE A 18 -34.35 0.65 -15.64
N LEU A 19 -34.82 0.22 -16.82
CA LEU A 19 -35.31 -1.16 -17.05
C LEU A 19 -34.26 -2.08 -17.70
N TRP A 20 -33.01 -1.62 -17.89
CA TRP A 20 -31.90 -2.37 -18.50
C TRP A 20 -30.65 -2.43 -17.60
N TRP A 21 -30.78 -2.37 -16.27
CA TRP A 21 -29.71 -2.88 -15.39
C TRP A 21 -30.01 -4.34 -15.08
N GLY A 22 -29.39 -5.19 -15.89
CA GLY A 22 -29.55 -6.64 -15.87
C GLY A 22 -29.31 -7.25 -14.50
N THR A 23 -30.21 -8.17 -14.19
CA THR A 23 -30.00 -9.33 -13.32
C THR A 23 -28.75 -10.08 -13.78
N GLY A 24 -27.64 -9.90 -13.07
CA GLY A 24 -26.44 -10.69 -13.30
C GLY A 24 -25.35 -10.34 -12.29
N GLY A 25 -25.11 -11.24 -11.34
CA GLY A 25 -23.87 -11.22 -10.57
C GLY A 25 -24.04 -11.57 -9.10
N GLY A 26 -23.82 -12.85 -8.80
CA GLY A 26 -23.06 -13.34 -7.65
C GLY A 26 -23.41 -12.82 -6.26
N GLU A 27 -23.96 -13.71 -5.44
CA GLU A 27 -23.83 -13.65 -3.99
C GLU A 27 -22.35 -13.49 -3.61
N PRO A 28 -21.94 -12.42 -2.89
CA PRO A 28 -20.70 -12.48 -2.14
C PRO A 28 -20.97 -13.25 -0.86
N SER A 29 -20.70 -14.56 -0.88
CA SER A 29 -20.42 -15.29 0.36
C SER A 29 -19.17 -14.66 0.98
N THR A 30 -19.40 -13.67 1.84
CA THR A 30 -18.38 -13.14 2.73
C THR A 30 -18.20 -14.17 3.85
N ASP A 31 -17.60 -15.30 3.50
CA ASP A 31 -16.89 -16.15 4.47
C ASP A 31 -15.58 -15.44 4.78
N GLN A 32 -15.68 -14.35 5.54
CA GLN A 32 -14.53 -13.84 6.27
C GLN A 32 -14.36 -14.79 7.44
N ARG A 33 -13.67 -15.90 7.17
CA ARG A 33 -12.85 -16.59 8.16
C ARG A 33 -11.83 -15.55 8.65
N GLN A 34 -12.27 -14.70 9.58
CA GLN A 34 -11.41 -13.91 10.43
C GLN A 34 -10.57 -14.92 11.20
N GLY A 35 -9.42 -15.27 10.60
CA GLY A 35 -8.25 -15.62 11.37
C GLY A 35 -8.07 -14.56 12.44
N PRO A 36 -7.52 -14.91 13.62
CA PRO A 36 -7.30 -13.95 14.68
C PRO A 36 -6.62 -12.75 14.05
N GLN A 37 -7.30 -11.60 14.10
CA GLN A 37 -6.68 -10.32 13.81
C GLN A 37 -5.64 -10.18 14.90
N THR A 38 -4.45 -10.70 14.60
CA THR A 38 -3.25 -10.39 15.32
C THR A 38 -3.24 -8.89 15.33
N THR A 39 -3.40 -8.35 16.53
CA THR A 39 -3.16 -6.97 16.83
C THR A 39 -1.73 -6.74 16.36
N HIS A 40 -1.57 -6.32 15.11
CA HIS A 40 -0.31 -5.83 14.60
C HIS A 40 -0.09 -4.60 15.44
N VAL A 41 0.70 -4.74 16.50
CA VAL A 41 1.34 -3.62 17.14
C VAL A 41 2.10 -2.98 16.00
N GLU A 42 1.49 -1.97 15.40
CA GLU A 42 2.10 -1.11 14.40
C GLU A 42 3.13 -0.30 15.17
N THR A 43 4.24 -0.95 15.52
CA THR A 43 5.54 -0.29 15.57
C THR A 43 5.57 0.45 14.26
N GLN A 44 5.45 1.78 14.28
CA GLN A 44 5.36 2.60 13.07
C GLN A 44 6.50 2.18 12.16
N GLY A 45 6.15 1.37 11.17
CA GLY A 45 7.13 0.70 10.32
C GLY A 45 7.90 1.77 9.58
N LEU A 46 9.13 1.45 9.23
CA LEU A 46 9.90 2.31 8.34
C LEU A 46 9.09 2.50 7.05
N THR A 47 8.79 3.75 6.68
CA THR A 47 7.98 4.08 5.50
C THR A 47 8.85 4.70 4.42
N ALA A 48 8.40 4.66 3.16
CA ALA A 48 9.07 5.38 2.07
C ALA A 48 9.21 6.89 2.35
N ILE A 49 8.21 7.50 3.00
CA ILE A 49 8.21 8.93 3.33
C ILE A 49 9.28 9.20 4.39
N SER A 50 9.26 8.49 5.52
CA SER A 50 10.23 8.71 6.61
C SER A 50 11.67 8.39 6.19
N CYS A 51 11.86 7.43 5.28
CA CYS A 51 13.15 7.16 4.65
C CYS A 51 13.65 8.36 3.82
N ALA A 52 12.79 8.89 2.93
CA ALA A 52 13.15 10.01 2.06
C ALA A 52 13.40 11.30 2.86
N GLU A 53 12.61 11.56 3.92
CA GLU A 53 12.79 12.71 4.81
C GLU A 53 14.11 12.65 5.59
N ALA A 54 14.56 11.45 5.96
CA ALA A 54 15.87 11.23 6.57
C ALA A 54 17.04 11.35 5.58
N GLY A 55 16.78 11.37 4.27
CA GLY A 55 17.81 11.42 3.23
C GLY A 55 18.33 10.05 2.77
N GLY A 56 17.67 8.96 3.19
CA GLY A 56 17.94 7.62 2.68
C GLY A 56 17.26 7.34 1.34
N THR A 57 17.49 6.14 0.78
CA THR A 57 16.88 5.69 -0.47
C THR A 57 15.92 4.54 -0.23
N TRP A 58 14.64 4.70 -0.59
CA TRP A 58 13.65 3.64 -0.40
C TRP A 58 13.81 2.53 -1.45
N ASN A 59 13.94 1.29 -0.99
CA ASN A 59 13.92 0.11 -1.83
C ASN A 59 12.63 -0.70 -1.58
N PRO A 60 11.66 -0.72 -2.52
CA PRO A 60 10.41 -1.44 -2.35
C PRO A 60 10.53 -2.96 -2.60
N CYS A 61 11.67 -3.43 -3.11
CA CYS A 61 11.90 -4.86 -3.34
C CYS A 61 13.40 -5.16 -3.24
N GLY A 62 13.92 -5.06 -2.02
CA GLY A 62 15.26 -5.51 -1.74
C GLY A 62 15.31 -6.99 -1.42
N SER A 63 16.48 -7.61 -1.62
CA SER A 63 16.67 -9.01 -1.26
C SER A 63 16.75 -9.18 0.26
N ALA A 64 15.91 -10.04 0.83
CA ALA A 64 15.98 -10.46 2.23
C ALA A 64 17.35 -11.05 2.62
N CYS A 65 18.12 -11.51 1.65
CA CYS A 65 19.37 -12.25 1.82
C CYS A 65 20.61 -11.43 1.46
N ARG A 66 20.44 -10.12 1.32
CA ARG A 66 21.52 -9.22 0.93
C ARG A 66 22.78 -9.39 1.80
N GLU A 67 22.63 -9.65 3.09
CA GLU A 67 23.74 -9.80 4.04
C GLU A 67 24.46 -11.16 3.97
N ASP A 68 23.87 -12.17 3.34
CA ASP A 68 24.44 -13.51 3.19
C ASP A 68 24.16 -14.07 1.79
N PRO A 69 24.97 -13.68 0.78
CA PRO A 69 24.76 -14.08 -0.61
C PRO A 69 25.07 -15.56 -0.87
N GLU A 70 25.76 -16.25 0.05
CA GLU A 70 26.11 -17.67 -0.09
C GLU A 70 25.03 -18.59 0.50
N ALA A 71 24.18 -18.09 1.39
CA ALA A 71 23.05 -18.83 1.91
C ALA A 71 21.99 -19.11 0.83
N VAL A 72 21.46 -20.33 0.84
CA VAL A 72 20.27 -20.67 0.06
C VAL A 72 19.09 -19.90 0.65
N CYS A 73 18.69 -18.86 -0.04
CA CYS A 73 17.57 -18.04 0.33
C CYS A 73 16.57 -17.93 -0.81
N ILE A 74 15.30 -17.79 -0.46
CA ILE A 74 14.26 -17.48 -1.45
C ILE A 74 14.29 -15.96 -1.64
N GLN A 75 14.39 -15.50 -2.89
CA GLN A 75 14.35 -14.09 -3.21
C GLN A 75 12.93 -13.55 -2.94
N VAL A 76 12.73 -13.06 -1.72
CA VAL A 76 11.52 -12.35 -1.31
C VAL A 76 11.82 -10.86 -1.32
N CYS A 77 10.95 -10.08 -1.95
CA CYS A 77 10.97 -8.62 -1.87
C CYS A 77 10.71 -8.21 -0.41
N VAL A 78 11.69 -7.55 0.20
CA VAL A 78 11.51 -6.89 1.49
C VAL A 78 11.75 -5.42 1.28
N GLU A 79 10.84 -4.62 1.81
CA GLU A 79 10.91 -3.18 1.78
C GLU A 79 11.90 -2.68 2.85
N PHE A 80 12.83 -1.82 2.48
CA PHE A 80 13.75 -1.19 3.44
C PHE A 80 14.26 0.17 2.94
N CYS A 81 14.81 0.96 3.88
CA CYS A 81 15.52 2.19 3.57
C CYS A 81 17.03 1.92 3.52
N GLU A 82 17.63 2.21 2.36
CA GLU A 82 19.07 2.17 2.15
C GLU A 82 19.74 3.44 2.70
N CYS A 83 20.94 3.28 3.25
CA CYS A 83 21.69 4.35 3.90
C CYS A 83 23.20 4.18 3.69
N ALA A 84 23.94 5.28 3.55
CA ALA A 84 25.40 5.31 3.59
C ALA A 84 25.93 5.61 5.01
N GLY A 85 25.09 6.14 5.90
CA GLY A 85 25.45 6.44 7.28
C GLY A 85 24.25 6.65 8.19
N ALA A 86 24.50 6.84 9.50
CA ALA A 86 23.44 6.94 10.51
C ALA A 86 22.53 8.17 10.34
N ALA A 87 23.01 9.23 9.68
CA ALA A 87 22.22 10.43 9.43
C ALA A 87 21.09 10.23 8.41
N GLU A 88 21.13 9.13 7.64
CA GLU A 88 20.16 8.81 6.59
C GLU A 88 19.03 7.90 7.07
N CYS A 89 18.96 7.65 8.37
CA CYS A 89 17.91 6.86 9.00
C CYS A 89 17.03 7.74 9.89
N PRO A 90 15.70 7.53 9.90
CA PRO A 90 14.81 8.24 10.80
C PRO A 90 15.04 7.84 12.25
N ASP A 91 14.49 8.63 13.18
CA ASP A 91 14.62 8.39 14.62
C ASP A 91 14.18 6.97 15.01
N GLY A 92 14.97 6.34 15.89
CA GLY A 92 14.74 4.95 16.31
C GLY A 92 15.35 3.90 15.37
N TYR A 93 16.03 4.31 14.30
CA TYR A 93 16.73 3.42 13.38
C TYR A 93 18.23 3.75 13.29
N ALA A 94 19.05 2.72 13.06
CA ALA A 94 20.47 2.84 12.81
C ALA A 94 20.84 2.19 11.47
N CYS A 95 21.80 2.79 10.78
CA CYS A 95 22.33 2.24 9.53
C CYS A 95 23.24 1.05 9.81
N GLY A 96 22.93 -0.11 9.24
CA GLY A 96 23.70 -1.35 9.44
C GLY A 96 23.58 -2.32 8.27
N GLY A 97 24.25 -3.48 8.38
CA GLY A 97 24.18 -4.52 7.35
C GLY A 97 24.72 -4.06 6.00
N PHE A 98 25.95 -3.56 5.98
CA PHE A 98 26.56 -2.96 4.79
C PHE A 98 26.98 -4.01 3.76
N VAL A 99 26.63 -3.78 2.50
CA VAL A 99 27.02 -4.56 1.33
C VAL A 99 27.46 -3.57 0.27
N GLU A 100 28.71 -3.67 -0.17
CA GLU A 100 29.31 -2.74 -1.16
C GLU A 100 29.20 -1.25 -0.79
N GLY A 101 29.21 -0.94 0.52
CA GLY A 101 29.15 0.43 1.02
C GLY A 101 27.74 0.99 1.22
N THR A 102 26.70 0.29 0.78
CA THR A 102 25.31 0.62 1.08
C THR A 102 24.86 -0.20 2.29
N GLY A 103 24.25 0.42 3.30
CA GLY A 103 23.61 -0.19 4.46
C GLY A 103 22.08 -0.15 4.37
N VAL A 104 21.40 -0.65 5.41
CA VAL A 104 19.95 -0.55 5.60
C VAL A 104 19.61 -0.07 7.01
N CYS A 105 18.58 0.75 7.13
CA CYS A 105 18.10 1.23 8.42
C CYS A 105 17.39 0.11 9.20
N LYS A 106 17.90 -0.22 10.38
CA LYS A 106 17.37 -1.25 11.28
C LYS A 106 16.93 -0.62 12.61
N PRO A 107 15.87 -1.11 13.28
CA PRO A 107 15.47 -0.61 14.59
C PRO A 107 16.62 -0.70 15.59
N VAL A 108 16.81 0.36 16.38
CA VAL A 108 17.75 0.34 17.52
C VAL A 108 17.11 -0.46 18.67
N PRO A 109 17.82 -1.45 19.25
CA PRO A 109 17.29 -2.28 20.34
C PRO A 109 17.10 -1.53 21.67
#